data_AF-A0A956XPR9-F1
#
_entry.id   AF-A0A956XPR9-F1
#
_cell.length_a   1.000
_cell.length_b   1.000
_cell.length_c   1.000
_cell.angle_alpha   90.00
_cell.angle_beta   90.00
_cell.angle_gamma   90.00
#
_symmetry.space_group_name_H-M   'P 1'
#
loop_
_entity.id
_entity.type
_entity.pdbx_description
1 polymer ?
#
loop_
_entity_poly.entity_id
_entity_poly.type
_entity_poly.pdbx_seq_one_letter_code
_entity_poly.pdbx_strand_id
1 'polypeptide(L)'
;EDHYRTAREVQQVLQRYKDLQDIIAILGVEELSDDDKLLVARARKIENFLSQPMKVAAQFTGREGKYVSIRDTVRGFRMLLDGELDHVPEQMFYMAGPIEDVLERYEESQNEN
;
A
#
# COMPACT_ATOMS: atom_id res chain seq x y z
N GLU A 1 -7.88 -15.96 12.81
CA GLU A 1 -8.27 -16.29 11.43
C GLU A 1 -8.01 -15.13 10.47
N ASP A 2 -8.44 -13.91 10.83
CA ASP A 2 -8.26 -12.71 10.00
C ASP A 2 -6.81 -12.38 9.62
N HIS A 3 -5.85 -12.55 10.55
CA HIS A 3 -4.43 -12.34 10.25
C HIS A 3 -3.94 -13.29 9.14
N TYR A 4 -4.28 -14.58 9.23
CA TYR A 4 -3.87 -15.57 8.24
C TYR A 4 -4.52 -15.29 6.87
N ARG A 5 -5.83 -15.02 6.84
CA ARG A 5 -6.56 -14.72 5.61
C ARG A 5 -5.99 -13.47 4.92
N THR A 6 -5.80 -12.38 5.68
CA THR A 6 -5.25 -11.11 5.17
C THR A 6 -3.85 -11.32 4.58
N ALA A 7 -2.97 -12.05 5.29
CA ALA A 7 -1.63 -12.33 4.79
C ALA A 7 -1.65 -13.17 3.49
N ARG A 8 -2.54 -14.16 3.37
CA ARG A 8 -2.67 -14.98 2.16
C ARG A 8 -3.20 -14.17 0.97
N GLU A 9 -4.17 -13.30 1.19
CA GLU A 9 -4.68 -12.42 0.13
C GLU A 9 -3.64 -11.40 -0.33
N VAL A 10 -2.87 -10.79 0.59
CA VAL A 10 -1.74 -9.91 0.23
C VAL A 10 -0.75 -10.66 -0.67
N GLN A 11 -0.39 -11.89 -0.31
CA GLN A 11 0.50 -12.72 -1.13
C GLN A 11 -0.07 -12.99 -2.53
N GLN A 12 -1.37 -13.27 -2.63
CA GLN A 12 -2.03 -13.52 -3.92
C GLN A 12 -2.03 -12.27 -4.82
N VAL A 13 -2.33 -11.10 -4.25
CA VAL A 13 -2.32 -9.82 -4.99
C VAL A 13 -0.92 -9.51 -5.50
N LEU A 14 0.11 -9.65 -4.66
CA LEU A 14 1.49 -9.41 -5.07
C LEU A 14 2.00 -10.41 -6.11
N GLN A 15 1.58 -11.69 -6.01
CA GLN A 15 1.94 -12.68 -7.03
C GLN A 15 1.32 -12.33 -8.38
N ARG A 16 0.02 -12.02 -8.42
CA ARG A 16 -0.65 -11.63 -9.67
C ARG A 16 -0.10 -10.33 -10.24
N TYR A 17 0.28 -9.38 -9.39
CA TYR A 17 0.97 -8.17 -9.83
C TYR A 17 2.31 -8.48 -10.50
N LYS A 18 3.12 -9.38 -9.92
CA LYS A 18 4.38 -9.81 -10.52
C LYS A 18 4.18 -10.46 -11.89
N ASP A 19 3.15 -11.28 -12.06
CA ASP A 19 2.83 -11.90 -13.35
C ASP A 19 2.42 -10.85 -14.41
N LEU A 20 1.78 -9.76 -13.97
CA LEU A 20 1.41 -8.63 -14.83
C LEU A 20 2.58 -7.68 -15.14
N GLN A 21 3.64 -7.63 -14.32
CA GLN A 21 4.78 -6.72 -14.51
C GLN A 21 5.50 -6.95 -15.85
N ASP A 22 5.68 -8.20 -16.27
CA ASP A 22 6.32 -8.53 -17.55
C ASP A 22 5.47 -8.02 -18.73
N ILE A 23 4.15 -8.14 -18.63
CA ILE A 23 3.21 -7.62 -19.62
C ILE A 23 3.26 -6.08 -19.65
N ILE A 24 3.23 -5.44 -18.47
CA ILE A 24 3.31 -3.98 -18.33
C ILE A 24 4.61 -3.44 -18.93
N ALA A 25 5.73 -4.13 -18.74
CA ALA A 25 7.03 -3.69 -19.26
C ALA A 25 7.09 -3.70 -20.81
N ILE A 26 6.30 -4.56 -21.46
CA ILE A 26 6.26 -4.68 -22.93
C ILE A 26 5.17 -3.80 -23.55
N LEU A 27 3.95 -3.85 -23.00
CA LEU A 27 2.75 -3.25 -23.58
C LEU A 27 2.33 -1.94 -22.91
N GLY A 28 2.74 -1.69 -21.66
CA GLY A 28 2.25 -0.59 -20.85
C GLY A 28 1.00 -0.94 -20.04
N VAL A 29 0.69 -0.11 -19.04
CA VAL A 29 -0.46 -0.32 -18.11
C VAL A 29 -1.81 -0.09 -18.82
N GLU A 30 -1.85 0.75 -19.85
CA GLU A 30 -3.08 1.12 -20.55
C GLU A 30 -3.74 -0.06 -21.26
N GLU A 31 -2.94 -1.06 -21.66
CA GLU A 31 -3.38 -2.27 -22.37
C GLU A 31 -3.99 -3.35 -21.45
N LEU A 32 -3.95 -3.13 -20.13
CA LEU A 32 -4.56 -4.05 -19.17
C LEU A 32 -6.09 -3.89 -19.10
N SER A 33 -6.77 -4.97 -18.70
CA SER A 33 -8.19 -4.92 -18.33
C SER A 33 -8.40 -3.99 -17.13
N ASP A 34 -9.61 -3.43 -16.97
CA ASP A 34 -9.91 -2.52 -15.85
C ASP A 34 -9.73 -3.21 -14.48
N ASP A 35 -10.05 -4.50 -14.39
CA ASP A 35 -9.83 -5.31 -13.19
C ASP A 35 -8.34 -5.50 -12.89
N ASP A 36 -7.51 -5.74 -13.91
CA ASP A 36 -6.06 -5.87 -13.74
C ASP A 36 -5.41 -4.52 -13.41
N LYS A 37 -5.90 -3.41 -13.98
CA LYS A 37 -5.48 -2.05 -13.61
C LYS A 37 -5.76 -1.77 -12.14
N LEU A 38 -6.95 -2.13 -11.66
CA LEU A 38 -7.31 -1.99 -10.25
C LEU A 38 -6.43 -2.85 -9.35
N LEU A 39 -6.17 -4.10 -9.75
CA LEU A 39 -5.27 -4.99 -9.02
C LEU A 39 -3.85 -4.42 -8.93
N VAL A 40 -3.30 -3.92 -10.04
CA VAL A 40 -1.98 -3.29 -10.11
C VAL A 40 -1.94 -2.06 -9.20
N ALA A 41 -2.97 -1.22 -9.22
CA ALA A 41 -3.06 -0.04 -8.36
C ALA A 41 -3.05 -0.42 -6.86
N ARG A 42 -3.82 -1.44 -6.47
CA ARG A 42 -3.81 -1.94 -5.07
C ARG A 42 -2.48 -2.60 -4.71
N ALA A 43 -1.88 -3.37 -5.62
CA ALA A 43 -0.60 -4.01 -5.38
C ALA A 43 0.53 -3.00 -5.13
N ARG A 44 0.60 -1.92 -5.92
CA ARG A 44 1.57 -0.82 -5.71
C ARG A 44 1.38 -0.14 -4.35
N LYS A 45 0.14 0.09 -3.93
CA LYS A 45 -0.16 0.61 -2.58
C LYS A 45 0.29 -0.34 -1.47
N ILE A 46 0.06 -1.64 -1.64
CA ILE A 46 0.52 -2.68 -0.71
C ILE A 46 2.06 -2.69 -0.62
N GLU A 47 2.77 -2.65 -1.75
CA GLU A 47 4.24 -2.60 -1.76
C GLU A 47 4.77 -1.36 -1.03
N ASN A 48 4.17 -0.19 -1.26
CA ASN A 48 4.53 1.02 -0.55
C ASN A 48 4.22 0.93 0.95
N PHE A 49 3.07 0.36 1.33
CA PHE A 49 2.64 0.25 2.72
C PHE A 49 3.42 -0.81 3.52
N LEU A 50 4.10 -1.74 2.85
CA LEU A 50 5.08 -2.63 3.48
C LEU A 50 6.36 -1.89 3.93
N SER A 51 6.58 -0.68 3.44
CA SER A 51 7.67 0.18 3.90
C SER A 51 7.30 0.89 5.20
N GLN A 52 8.29 1.10 6.08
CA GLN A 52 8.07 1.73 7.38
C GLN A 52 9.30 2.54 7.79
N PRO A 53 9.12 3.74 8.38
CA PRO A 53 10.22 4.49 8.97
C PRO A 53 10.75 3.75 10.20
N MET A 54 11.99 3.28 10.13
CA MET A 54 12.65 2.58 11.22
C MET A 54 13.28 3.57 12.20
N LYS A 55 13.11 3.34 13.51
CA LYS A 55 13.71 4.20 14.56
C LYS A 55 15.22 4.36 14.40
N VAL A 56 15.91 3.28 14.05
CA VAL A 56 17.36 3.27 13.81
C VAL A 56 17.76 4.00 12.52
N ALA A 57 16.84 4.16 11.58
CA ALA A 57 17.09 4.81 10.30
C ALA A 57 16.79 6.32 10.34
N ALA A 58 16.24 6.86 11.43
CA ALA A 58 15.81 8.25 11.54
C ALA A 58 16.95 9.25 11.24
N GLN A 59 18.20 8.90 11.59
CA GLN A 59 19.38 9.72 11.30
C GLN A 59 19.72 9.81 9.80
N PHE A 60 19.27 8.83 8.99
CA PHE A 60 19.53 8.78 7.55
C PHE A 60 18.35 9.26 6.72
N THR A 61 17.12 8.99 7.17
CA THR A 61 15.90 9.31 6.43
C THR A 61 15.29 10.65 6.82
N GLY A 62 15.68 11.22 7.97
CA GLY A 62 15.05 12.41 8.55
C GLY A 62 13.61 12.19 9.03
N ARG A 63 13.12 10.94 9.03
CA ARG A 63 11.76 10.58 9.44
C ARG A 63 11.79 9.89 10.79
N GLU A 64 10.91 10.31 11.70
CA GLU A 64 10.77 9.67 13.00
C GLU A 64 10.26 8.24 12.84
N GLY A 65 10.88 7.30 13.57
CA GLY A 65 10.51 5.88 13.47
C GLY A 65 9.16 5.60 14.13
N LYS A 66 8.27 4.94 13.38
CA LYS A 66 6.94 4.57 13.85
C LYS A 66 6.94 3.13 14.38
N TYR A 67 6.10 2.85 15.38
CA TYR A 67 5.81 1.48 15.82
C TYR A 67 4.36 1.16 15.47
N VAL A 68 4.12 0.01 14.84
CA VAL A 68 2.78 -0.41 14.40
C VAL A 68 2.45 -1.73 15.11
N SER A 69 1.27 -1.80 15.72
CA SER A 69 0.82 -3.03 16.37
C SER A 69 0.34 -4.04 15.33
N ILE A 70 0.38 -5.34 15.65
CA ILE A 70 -0.11 -6.39 14.75
C ILE A 70 -1.59 -6.15 14.37
N ARG A 71 -2.39 -5.66 15.31
CA ARG A 71 -3.81 -5.35 15.08
C ARG A 71 -3.97 -4.25 14.02
N ASP A 72 -3.16 -3.21 14.10
CA ASP A 72 -3.19 -2.09 13.16
C ASP A 72 -2.67 -2.49 11.79
N THR A 73 -1.62 -3.33 11.75
CA THR A 73 -1.12 -3.91 10.50
C THR A 73 -2.21 -4.71 9.78
N VAL A 74 -2.85 -5.66 10.46
CA VAL A 74 -3.90 -6.49 9.84
C VAL A 74 -5.07 -5.63 9.37
N ARG A 75 -5.49 -4.64 10.17
CA ARG A 75 -6.56 -3.71 9.80
C ARG A 75 -6.21 -2.89 8.56
N GLY A 76 -5.02 -2.29 8.51
CA GLY A 76 -4.59 -1.47 7.38
C GLY A 76 -4.52 -2.25 6.07
N PHE A 77 -3.96 -3.46 6.10
CA PHE A 77 -3.94 -4.33 4.91
C PHE A 77 -5.33 -4.82 4.51
N ARG A 78 -6.23 -5.07 5.47
CA ARG A 78 -7.62 -5.44 5.16
C ARG A 78 -8.36 -4.32 4.42
N MET A 79 -8.24 -3.08 4.90
CA MET A 79 -8.83 -1.89 4.23
C MET A 79 -8.30 -1.70 2.80
N LEU A 80 -7.00 -1.95 2.57
CA LEU A 80 -6.41 -1.94 1.23
C LEU A 80 -6.99 -3.02 0.31
N LEU A 81 -7.14 -4.25 0.83
CA LEU A 81 -7.67 -5.37 0.06
C LEU A 81 -9.16 -5.19 -0.26
N ASP A 82 -9.92 -4.61 0.68
CA ASP A 82 -11.36 -4.35 0.52
C ASP A 82 -11.67 -3.16 -0.40
N GLY A 83 -10.65 -2.37 -0.76
CA GLY A 83 -10.78 -1.25 -1.70
C GLY A 83 -11.22 0.07 -1.06
N GLU A 84 -11.30 0.13 0.28
CA GLU A 84 -11.70 1.34 1.00
C GLU A 84 -10.77 2.53 0.70
N LEU A 85 -9.52 2.25 0.33
CA LEU A 85 -8.48 3.24 0.10
C LEU A 85 -8.11 3.39 -1.39
N ASP A 86 -8.98 2.96 -2.31
CA ASP A 86 -8.72 3.04 -3.75
C ASP A 86 -8.56 4.48 -4.25
N HIS A 87 -9.24 5.43 -3.61
CA HIS A 87 -9.16 6.86 -3.90
C HIS A 87 -7.86 7.53 -3.42
N VAL A 88 -7.13 6.90 -2.48
CA VAL A 88 -5.91 7.47 -1.91
C VAL A 88 -4.72 7.24 -2.86
N PRO A 89 -3.92 8.27 -3.20
CA PRO A 89 -2.73 8.12 -4.04
C PRO A 89 -1.67 7.19 -3.43
N GLU A 90 -0.98 6.41 -4.27
CA GLU A 90 0.03 5.43 -3.82
C GLU A 90 1.21 6.05 -3.04
N GLN A 91 1.49 7.33 -3.28
CA GLN A 91 2.58 8.07 -2.62
C GLN A 91 2.33 8.23 -1.11
N MET A 92 1.06 8.30 -0.69
CA MET A 92 0.70 8.50 0.72
C MET A 92 1.03 7.28 1.57
N PHE A 93 1.09 6.09 0.96
CA PHE A 93 1.44 4.83 1.62
C PHE A 93 2.95 4.65 1.82
N TYR A 94 3.78 5.43 1.14
CA TYR A 94 5.23 5.30 1.26
C TYR A 94 5.73 5.81 2.62
N MET A 95 6.50 4.97 3.31
CA MET A 95 7.07 5.26 4.64
C MET A 95 6.01 5.78 5.62
N ALA A 96 4.84 5.14 5.59
CA ALA A 96 3.79 5.34 6.57
C ALA A 96 3.99 4.40 7.77
N GLY A 97 3.43 4.77 8.93
CA GLY A 97 3.32 3.87 10.07
C GLY A 97 1.99 3.11 10.03
N PRO A 98 1.05 3.37 10.97
CA PRO A 98 -0.29 2.82 10.90
C PRO A 98 -1.11 3.46 9.77
N ILE A 99 -2.28 2.91 9.47
CA ILE A 99 -3.10 3.37 8.34
C ILE A 99 -3.63 4.79 8.54
N GLU A 100 -3.76 5.23 9.79
CA GLU A 100 -4.11 6.59 10.17
C GLU A 100 -3.11 7.62 9.64
N ASP A 101 -1.81 7.31 9.64
CA ASP A 101 -0.78 8.21 9.08
C ASP A 101 -1.03 8.46 7.58
N VAL A 102 -1.59 7.48 6.86
CA VAL A 102 -1.91 7.59 5.43
C VAL A 102 -3.12 8.49 5.21
N LEU A 103 -4.17 8.31 6.04
CA LEU A 103 -5.39 9.08 5.97
C LEU A 103 -5.16 10.54 6.33
N GLU A 104 -4.39 10.80 7.38
CA GLU A 104 -4.01 12.16 7.81
C GLU A 104 -3.27 12.90 6.70
N ARG A 105 -2.25 12.28 6.10
CA ARG A 105 -1.52 12.85 4.95
C ARG A 105 -2.45 13.12 3.75
N TYR A 106 -3.42 12.24 3.51
CA TYR A 106 -4.36 12.42 2.42
C TYR A 106 -5.28 13.62 2.70
N GLU A 107 -5.84 13.74 3.89
CA GLU A 107 -6.66 14.88 4.30
C GLU A 107 -5.91 16.21 4.21
N GLU A 108 -4.65 16.25 4.69
CA GLU A 108 -3.78 17.42 4.54
C GLU A 108 -3.59 17.81 3.06
N SER A 109 -3.32 16.84 2.19
CA SER A 109 -3.17 17.09 0.75
C SER A 109 -4.43 17.60 0.06
N GLN A 110 -5.62 17.30 0.60
CA GLN A 110 -6.88 17.82 0.07
C GLN A 110 -7.14 19.25 0.54
N ASN A 111 -6.66 19.63 1.73
CA ASN A 111 -6.83 20.97 2.28
C ASN A 111 -5.86 22.00 1.68
N GLU A 112 -4.73 21.54 1.13
CA GLU A 112 -3.72 22.40 0.47
C GLU A 112 -4.00 22.69 -1.01
N ASN A 113 -4.97 21.99 -1.62
CA ASN A 113 -5.40 22.15 -3.02
C ASN A 113 -6.75 22.87 -3.14
#